data_AF-A0A7R9WMF3-F1
#
_entry.id   AF-A0A7R9WMF3-F1
#
_cell.length_a   1.000
_cell.length_b   1.000
_cell.length_c   1.000
_cell.angle_alpha   90.00
_cell.angle_beta   90.00
_cell.angle_gamma   90.00
#
_symmetry.space_group_name_H-M   'P 1'
#
loop_
_entity.id
_entity.type
_entity.pdbx_description
1 polymer ?
#
loop_
_entity_poly.entity_id
_entity_poly.type
_entity_poly.pdbx_seq_one_letter_code
_entity_poly.pdbx_strand_id
1 'polypeptide(L)'
;EIVTPSLDRKTILPGVTRDSVITLVQEFKHDLKAAIKESTGQDNITVCSRDVTVGELKDATEAFCTGTAAELVPIARLATGEGEEAFERVFPHGQKLAGPVTSALLGLLRQVMVGDKGTDATKDWLRDPFAPPSEFCK
;
A
#
# COMPACT_ATOMS: atom_id res chain seq x y z
N GLU A 1 -8.53 4.67 -7.92
CA GLU A 1 -7.70 5.47 -7.01
C GLU A 1 -7.23 4.59 -5.86
N ILE A 2 -5.98 4.75 -5.41
CA ILE A 2 -5.46 4.19 -4.15
C ILE A 2 -5.35 5.36 -3.16
N VAL A 3 -5.95 5.23 -1.99
CA VAL A 3 -6.02 6.33 -1.02
C VAL A 3 -5.47 5.92 0.33
N THR A 4 -4.79 6.85 1.00
CA THR A 4 -4.32 6.69 2.37
C THR A 4 -4.60 7.98 3.18
N PRO A 5 -4.94 7.88 4.47
CA PRO A 5 -5.10 9.06 5.34
C PRO A 5 -3.89 10.01 5.27
N SER A 6 -4.16 11.31 5.26
CA SER A 6 -3.11 12.33 5.23
C SER A 6 -2.33 12.42 6.54
N LEU A 7 -1.07 12.86 6.44
CA LEU A 7 -0.21 13.17 7.59
C LEU A 7 -0.41 14.59 8.12
N ASP A 8 -1.19 15.44 7.44
CA ASP A 8 -1.34 16.87 7.75
C ASP A 8 -1.82 17.13 9.19
N ARG A 9 -2.71 16.26 9.69
CA ARG A 9 -3.27 16.33 11.04
C ARG A 9 -2.35 15.78 12.12
N LYS A 10 -1.21 15.17 11.74
CA LYS A 10 -0.21 14.57 12.65
C LYS A 10 -0.75 13.49 13.59
N THR A 11 -1.86 12.86 13.23
CA THR A 11 -2.47 11.74 13.98
C THR A 11 -2.02 10.37 13.50
N ILE A 12 -1.36 10.31 12.35
CA ILE A 12 -0.87 9.09 11.71
C ILE A 12 0.66 9.13 11.69
N LEU A 13 1.30 8.03 12.07
CA LEU A 13 2.75 7.88 11.98
C LEU A 13 3.19 7.90 10.50
N PRO A 14 4.23 8.67 10.10
CA PRO A 14 4.78 8.65 8.75
C PRO A 14 5.57 7.35 8.50
N GLY A 15 4.85 6.25 8.26
CA GLY A 15 5.47 4.94 8.06
C GLY A 15 6.30 4.88 6.77
N VAL A 16 7.53 4.36 6.85
CA VAL A 16 8.41 4.20 5.69
C VAL A 16 7.77 3.31 4.62
N THR A 17 7.14 2.19 4.99
CA THR A 17 6.47 1.31 4.02
C THR A 17 5.25 1.99 3.37
N ARG A 18 4.55 2.89 4.09
CA ARG A 18 3.47 3.70 3.48
C ARG A 18 4.04 4.61 2.39
N ASP A 19 5.14 5.29 2.68
CA ASP A 19 5.82 6.14 1.70
C ASP A 19 6.30 5.33 0.49
N SER A 20 6.95 4.19 0.74
CA SER A 20 7.36 3.27 -0.32
C SER A 20 6.19 2.83 -1.19
N VAL A 21 5.03 2.45 -0.62
CA VAL A 21 3.83 2.08 -1.39
C VAL A 21 3.36 3.23 -2.28
N ILE A 22 3.32 4.47 -1.77
CA ILE A 22 2.94 5.65 -2.57
C ILE A 22 3.90 5.81 -3.75
N THR A 23 5.22 5.74 -3.51
CA THR A 23 6.25 5.81 -4.56
C THR A 23 6.08 4.68 -5.58
N LEU A 24 5.87 3.44 -5.14
CA LEU A 24 5.70 2.30 -6.04
C LEU A 24 4.47 2.47 -6.94
N VAL A 25 3.36 2.99 -6.41
CA VAL A 25 2.16 3.27 -7.23
C VAL A 25 2.45 4.35 -8.28
N GLN A 26 3.27 5.35 -7.95
CA GLN A 26 3.61 6.44 -8.88
C GLN A 26 4.57 5.98 -9.98
N GLU A 27 5.61 5.23 -9.61
CA GLU A 27 6.69 4.81 -10.49
C GLU A 27 6.30 3.62 -11.39
N PHE A 28 5.49 2.69 -10.87
CA PHE A 28 5.15 1.44 -11.55
C PHE A 28 3.67 1.38 -11.98
N LYS A 29 3.08 2.53 -12.36
CA LYS A 29 1.69 2.60 -12.86
C LYS A 29 1.43 1.61 -14.00
N HIS A 30 2.40 1.45 -14.90
CA HIS A 30 2.25 0.54 -16.03
C HIS A 30 2.09 -0.92 -15.56
N ASP A 31 2.94 -1.36 -14.63
CA ASP A 31 2.90 -2.71 -14.05
C ASP A 31 1.61 -2.99 -13.26
N LEU A 32 1.05 -1.95 -12.63
CA LEU A 32 -0.19 -2.06 -11.84
C LEU A 32 -1.47 -2.01 -12.68
N LYS A 33 -1.38 -1.65 -13.97
CA LYS A 33 -2.56 -1.38 -14.81
C LYS A 33 -3.50 -2.58 -14.92
N ALA A 34 -2.96 -3.77 -15.15
CA ALA A 34 -3.76 -5.00 -15.26
C ALA A 34 -4.50 -5.29 -13.95
N ALA A 35 -3.81 -5.18 -12.81
CA ALA A 35 -4.37 -5.45 -11.49
C ALA A 35 -5.47 -4.45 -11.10
N ILE A 36 -5.28 -3.16 -11.43
CA ILE A 36 -6.30 -2.12 -11.19
C ILE A 36 -7.54 -2.38 -12.05
N LYS A 37 -7.36 -2.71 -13.34
CA LYS A 37 -8.48 -3.03 -14.22
C LYS A 37 -9.26 -4.25 -13.75
N GLU A 38 -8.58 -5.29 -13.29
CA GLU A 38 -9.22 -6.48 -12.73
C GLU A 38 -10.06 -6.14 -11.48
N SER A 39 -9.56 -5.24 -10.64
CA SER A 39 -10.19 -4.93 -9.35
C SER A 39 -11.30 -3.89 -9.46
N THR A 40 -11.14 -2.86 -10.28
CA THR A 40 -12.06 -1.72 -10.34
C THR A 40 -12.80 -1.61 -11.67
N GLY A 41 -12.38 -2.35 -12.70
CA GLY A 41 -12.86 -2.15 -14.07
C GLY A 41 -12.32 -0.90 -14.75
N GLN A 42 -11.43 -0.14 -14.10
CA GLN A 42 -10.90 1.13 -14.59
C GLN A 42 -9.44 1.02 -15.06
N ASP A 43 -9.03 1.90 -15.97
CA ASP A 43 -7.65 1.94 -16.49
C ASP A 43 -6.77 3.01 -15.82
N ASN A 44 -7.35 3.94 -15.05
CA ASN A 44 -6.64 5.06 -14.44
C ASN A 44 -6.10 4.72 -13.05
N ILE A 45 -4.81 5.01 -12.85
CA ILE A 45 -4.11 4.77 -11.58
C ILE A 45 -3.67 6.11 -10.99
N THR A 46 -4.27 6.45 -9.87
CA THR A 46 -3.92 7.59 -9.03
C THR A 46 -3.66 7.11 -7.62
N VAL A 47 -2.72 7.76 -6.93
CA VAL A 47 -2.53 7.62 -5.49
C VAL A 47 -2.72 8.97 -4.83
N CYS A 48 -3.44 9.00 -3.71
CA CYS A 48 -3.76 10.23 -3.01
C CYS A 48 -3.59 10.08 -1.50
N SER A 49 -2.95 11.08 -0.88
CA SER A 49 -2.86 11.26 0.56
C SER A 49 -3.84 12.35 0.97
N ARG A 50 -5.00 11.97 1.52
CA ARG A 50 -6.10 12.88 1.88
C ARG A 50 -6.88 12.34 3.07
N ASP A 51 -7.79 13.14 3.63
CA ASP A 51 -8.74 12.63 4.60
C ASP A 51 -9.64 11.57 3.94
N VAL A 52 -9.87 10.47 4.67
CA VAL A 52 -10.70 9.33 4.27
C VAL A 52 -11.74 9.08 5.34
N THR A 53 -13.00 9.04 4.94
CA THR A 53 -14.11 8.74 5.85
C THR A 53 -14.43 7.25 5.89
N VAL A 54 -15.02 6.78 6.99
CA VAL A 54 -15.52 5.40 7.09
C VAL A 54 -16.55 5.10 5.99
N GLY A 55 -17.31 6.11 5.55
CA GLY A 55 -18.29 5.97 4.48
C GLY A 55 -17.68 5.54 3.14
N GLU A 56 -16.50 6.04 2.79
CA GLU A 56 -15.81 5.70 1.53
C GLU A 56 -15.38 4.24 1.46
N LEU A 57 -15.20 3.57 2.61
CA LEU A 57 -14.85 2.15 2.66
C LEU A 57 -15.99 1.25 2.17
N LYS A 58 -17.23 1.76 2.11
CA LYS A 58 -18.36 1.03 1.51
C LYS A 58 -18.13 0.74 0.03
N ASP A 59 -17.47 1.66 -0.67
CA ASP A 59 -17.23 1.59 -2.11
C ASP A 59 -15.81 1.11 -2.45
N ALA A 60 -14.95 0.93 -1.45
CA ALA A 60 -13.62 0.37 -1.65
C ALA A 60 -13.68 -1.10 -2.10
N THR A 61 -12.89 -1.42 -3.13
CA THR A 61 -12.73 -2.79 -3.65
C THR A 61 -11.77 -3.62 -2.81
N GLU A 62 -10.64 -3.02 -2.44
CA GLU A 62 -9.57 -3.62 -1.65
C GLU A 62 -9.18 -2.69 -0.51
N ALA A 63 -8.71 -3.27 0.59
CA ALA A 63 -8.09 -2.55 1.69
C ALA A 63 -6.92 -3.37 2.23
N PHE A 64 -5.85 -2.71 2.67
CA PHE A 64 -4.70 -3.37 3.27
C PHE A 64 -4.03 -2.48 4.32
N CYS A 65 -3.39 -3.10 5.30
CA CYS A 65 -2.47 -2.45 6.23
C CYS A 65 -1.04 -2.50 5.65
N THR A 66 -0.20 -1.54 6.01
CA THR A 66 1.21 -1.55 5.62
C THR A 66 2.13 -1.12 6.75
N GLY A 67 3.33 -1.70 6.80
CA GLY A 67 4.38 -1.39 7.78
C GLY A 67 5.54 -2.37 7.66
N THR A 68 6.70 -2.05 8.23
CA THR A 68 7.93 -2.83 8.01
C THR A 68 7.77 -4.32 8.31
N ALA A 69 7.12 -4.68 9.43
CA ALA A 69 6.88 -6.07 9.79
C ALA A 69 5.72 -6.71 9.02
N ALA A 70 4.77 -5.91 8.55
CA ALA A 70 3.54 -6.36 7.90
C ALA A 70 3.68 -6.42 6.36
N GLU A 71 4.67 -5.74 5.79
CA GLU A 71 4.76 -5.42 4.37
C GLU A 71 3.43 -4.80 3.89
N LEU A 72 2.60 -5.59 3.20
CA LEU A 72 1.20 -5.31 2.89
C LEU A 72 0.34 -6.50 3.34
N VAL A 73 -0.61 -6.24 4.25
CA VAL A 73 -1.55 -7.26 4.77
C VAL A 73 -2.96 -6.93 4.29
N PRO A 74 -3.61 -7.78 3.46
CA PRO A 74 -4.97 -7.54 3.02
C PRO A 74 -5.95 -7.55 4.19
N ILE A 75 -6.93 -6.65 4.17
CA ILE A 75 -8.01 -6.57 5.14
C ILE A 75 -9.21 -7.32 4.58
N ALA A 76 -9.60 -8.40 5.25
CA ALA A 76 -10.78 -9.19 4.89
C ALA A 76 -12.08 -8.48 5.28
N ARG A 77 -12.09 -7.85 6.46
CA ARG A 77 -13.28 -7.29 7.08
C ARG A 77 -12.91 -6.11 7.97
N LEU A 78 -13.72 -5.06 7.92
CA LEU A 78 -13.69 -3.95 8.86
C LEU A 78 -15.06 -3.81 9.50
N ALA A 79 -15.10 -3.68 10.82
CA ALA A 79 -16.33 -3.43 11.55
C ALA A 79 -16.06 -2.47 12.72
N THR A 80 -17.11 -1.79 13.15
CA THR A 80 -17.11 -0.94 14.35
C THR A 80 -17.17 -1.78 15.63
N GLY A 81 -16.71 -1.20 16.74
CA GLY A 81 -16.71 -1.85 18.04
C GLY A 81 -18.12 -1.94 18.65
N GLU A 82 -18.23 -2.72 19.72
CA GLU A 82 -19.47 -2.76 20.51
C GLU A 82 -19.76 -1.38 21.12
N GLY A 83 -21.01 -0.91 20.96
CA GLY A 83 -21.44 0.40 21.47
C GLY A 83 -21.17 1.59 20.54
N GLU A 84 -20.59 1.36 19.35
CA GLU A 84 -20.43 2.37 18.30
C GLU A 84 -21.57 2.31 17.27
N GLU A 85 -21.69 3.35 16.43
CA GLU A 85 -22.61 3.32 15.29
C GLU A 85 -22.25 2.16 14.35
N ALA A 86 -23.22 1.30 14.05
CA ALA A 86 -22.97 0.08 13.31
C ALA A 86 -22.47 0.36 11.89
N PHE A 87 -21.26 -0.09 11.63
CA PHE A 87 -20.63 -0.17 10.32
C PHE A 87 -19.95 -1.52 10.16
N GLU A 88 -20.15 -2.14 9.01
CA GLU A 88 -19.44 -3.34 8.59
C GLU A 88 -19.17 -3.29 7.09
N ARG A 89 -17.96 -3.70 6.72
CA ARG A 89 -17.56 -3.93 5.34
C ARG A 89 -16.78 -5.24 5.26
N VAL A 90 -17.24 -6.12 4.39
CA VAL A 90 -16.52 -7.34 4.00
C VAL A 90 -15.91 -7.09 2.63
N PHE A 91 -14.60 -7.21 2.54
CA PHE A 91 -13.86 -7.08 1.28
C PHE A 91 -13.73 -8.47 0.65
N PRO A 92 -14.24 -8.70 -0.58
CA PRO A 92 -14.05 -9.98 -1.27
C PRO A 92 -12.57 -10.37 -1.35
N HIS A 93 -11.71 -9.38 -1.61
CA HIS A 93 -10.26 -9.47 -1.83
C HIS A 93 -9.38 -9.52 -0.57
N GLY A 94 -9.89 -10.10 0.52
CA GLY A 94 -9.08 -10.41 1.70
C GLY A 94 -9.53 -11.67 2.44
N GLN A 95 -10.59 -12.33 1.97
CA GLN A 95 -11.18 -13.50 2.64
C GLN A 95 -10.32 -14.76 2.54
N LYS A 96 -9.67 -14.96 1.39
CA LYS A 96 -8.85 -16.14 1.11
C LYS A 96 -7.45 -15.77 0.66
N LEU A 97 -7.36 -14.76 -0.19
CA LEU A 97 -6.12 -14.25 -0.77
C LEU A 97 -6.23 -12.72 -0.86
N ALA A 98 -5.08 -12.06 -0.97
CA ALA A 98 -5.01 -10.66 -1.32
C ALA A 98 -5.63 -10.40 -2.69
N GLY A 99 -6.23 -9.23 -2.88
CA GLY A 99 -6.74 -8.82 -4.19
C GLY A 99 -5.64 -8.58 -5.22
N PRO A 100 -6.02 -8.39 -6.49
CA PRO A 100 -5.06 -8.19 -7.57
C PRO A 100 -4.14 -7.00 -7.32
N VAL A 101 -4.66 -5.86 -6.85
CA VAL A 101 -3.86 -4.65 -6.62
C VAL A 101 -2.90 -4.85 -5.45
N THR A 102 -3.40 -5.36 -4.32
CA THR A 102 -2.58 -5.63 -3.13
C THR A 102 -1.47 -6.63 -3.44
N SER A 103 -1.79 -7.69 -4.20
CA SER A 103 -0.81 -8.71 -4.61
C SER A 103 0.27 -8.15 -5.54
N ALA A 104 -0.13 -7.35 -6.53
CA ALA A 104 0.80 -6.73 -7.46
C ALA A 104 1.75 -5.75 -6.75
N LEU A 105 1.22 -4.93 -5.83
CA LEU A 105 2.03 -4.02 -5.02
C LEU A 105 2.99 -4.76 -4.10
N LEU A 106 2.55 -5.82 -3.43
CA LEU A 106 3.43 -6.64 -2.59
C LEU A 106 4.55 -7.30 -3.43
N GLY A 107 4.22 -7.78 -4.63
CA GLY A 107 5.20 -8.31 -5.57
C GLY A 107 6.24 -7.27 -5.98
N LEU A 108 5.80 -6.05 -6.35
CA LEU A 108 6.71 -4.95 -6.70
C LEU A 108 7.59 -4.54 -5.51
N LEU A 109 7.01 -4.41 -4.31
CA LEU A 109 7.77 -4.07 -3.11
C LEU A 109 8.88 -5.08 -2.86
N ARG A 110 8.57 -6.38 -2.95
CA ARG A 110 9.55 -7.45 -2.74
C ARG A 110 10.63 -7.46 -3.81
N GLN A 111 10.29 -7.26 -5.09
CA GLN A 111 11.28 -7.13 -6.17
C GLN A 111 12.22 -5.95 -5.94
N VAL A 112 11.69 -4.82 -5.48
CA VAL A 112 12.52 -3.66 -5.12
C VAL A 112 13.39 -3.94 -3.89
N MET A 113 12.86 -4.61 -2.87
CA MET A 113 13.60 -4.95 -1.65
C MET A 113 14.79 -5.90 -1.87
N VAL A 114 14.78 -6.68 -2.96
CA VAL A 114 15.89 -7.56 -3.34
C VAL A 114 16.74 -7.02 -4.48
N GLY A 115 16.43 -5.84 -5.00
CA GLY A 115 17.18 -5.20 -6.08
C GLY A 115 16.88 -5.73 -7.49
N ASP A 116 15.89 -6.62 -7.65
CA ASP A 116 15.46 -7.15 -8.96
C ASP A 116 14.76 -6.08 -9.81
N LYS A 117 14.23 -5.04 -9.16
CA LYS A 117 13.53 -3.93 -9.81
C LYS A 117 13.87 -2.61 -9.12
N GLY A 118 13.88 -1.52 -9.86
CA GLY A 118 14.07 -0.19 -9.29
C GLY A 118 13.88 0.92 -10.31
N THR A 119 13.73 2.13 -9.80
CA THR A 119 13.79 3.39 -10.55
C THR A 119 14.73 4.35 -9.86
N ASP A 120 14.93 5.54 -10.43
CA ASP A 120 15.69 6.61 -9.77
C ASP A 120 15.13 6.98 -8.40
N ALA A 121 13.81 6.80 -8.18
CA ALA A 121 13.17 7.08 -6.89
C ALA A 121 13.47 6.02 -5.81
N THR A 122 13.88 4.81 -6.20
CA THR A 122 14.15 3.69 -5.28
C THR A 122 15.63 3.33 -5.15
N LYS A 123 16.52 4.01 -5.90
CA LYS A 123 17.94 3.64 -6.02
C LYS A 123 18.71 3.64 -4.69
N ASP A 124 18.29 4.46 -3.73
CA ASP A 124 18.94 4.62 -2.43
C ASP A 124 18.19 3.90 -1.29
N TRP A 125 17.20 3.05 -1.61
CA TRP A 125 16.42 2.32 -0.60
C TRP A 125 17.17 1.14 0.01
N LEU A 126 18.13 0.57 -0.72
CA LEU A 126 18.88 -0.60 -0.28
C LEU A 126 20.28 -0.20 0.18
N ARG A 127 20.76 -0.88 1.21
CA ARG A 127 22.14 -0.77 1.69
C ARG A 127 22.77 -2.15 1.66
N ASP A 128 24.02 -2.23 1.21
CA ASP A 128 24.78 -3.47 1.24
C ASP A 128 25.15 -3.79 2.71
N PRO A 129 24.62 -4.87 3.30
CA PRO A 129 24.91 -5.24 4.69
C PRO A 129 26.37 -5.67 4.91
N PHE A 130 27.13 -5.93 3.84
CA PHE A 130 28.55 -6.27 3.90
C PHE A 130 29.47 -5.04 3.71
N ALA A 131 28.91 -3.86 3.42
CA ALA A 131 29.68 -2.64 3.31
C ALA A 131 30.28 -2.21 4.66
N PRO A 132 31.40 -1.46 4.66
CA PRO A 132 31.94 -0.88 5.89
C PRO A 132 30.90 0.00 6.60
N PRO A 133 30.91 0.11 7.95
CA PRO A 133 29.94 0.92 8.69
C PRO A 133 29.84 2.38 8.22
N SER A 134 30.97 2.96 7.77
CA SER A 134 31.02 4.33 7.22
C SER A 134 30.24 4.53 5.92
N GLU A 135 29.95 3.45 5.20
CA GLU A 135 29.17 3.44 3.97
C GLU A 135 27.72 3.01 4.24
N PHE A 136 27.51 2.02 5.10
CA PHE A 136 26.19 1.54 5.49
C PHE A 136 25.34 2.59 6.23
N CYS A 137 25.97 3.42 7.06
CA CYS A 137 25.27 4.44 7.86
C CYS A 137 25.05 5.80 7.16
N LYS A 138 25.53 5.96 5.92
CA LYS A 138 25.16 7.10 5.06
C LYS A 138 23.79 6.86 4.44
#